data_AF-A0A9D7PMY0-F1
#
_entry.id   AF-A0A9D7PMY0-F1
#
_cell.length_a   1.000
_cell.length_b   1.000
_cell.length_c   1.000
_cell.angle_alpha   90.00
_cell.angle_beta   90.00
_cell.angle_gamma   90.00
#
_symmetry.space_group_name_H-M   'P 1'
#
loop_
_entity.id
_entity.type
_entity.pdbx_description
1 polymer ?
#
loop_
_entity_poly.entity_id
_entity_poly.type
_entity_poly.pdbx_seq_one_letter_code
_entity_poly.pdbx_strand_id
1 'polypeptide(L)'
;MFFTRWITHFCAPIFLLLAGTSAYLITQKKPLKEVSLFLLKRGIWLVFVEIIIITFGWTFNPLFNVLILQVIWAIGISMILLSFIIYLPFRIIFLIGVLIIIGHNLLDYSIIKTALQGDSCQILSISPIFLPMNLAPTIC
;
A
#
# COMPACT_ATOMS: atom_id res chain seq x y z
N MET A 1 -0.92 21.45 13.86
CA MET A 1 -1.54 20.72 12.73
C MET A 1 -1.08 19.24 12.73
N PHE A 2 -1.42 18.47 13.76
CA PHE A 2 -1.00 17.06 13.89
C PHE A 2 -2.13 16.08 13.54
N PHE A 3 -3.38 16.45 13.83
CA PHE A 3 -4.57 15.65 13.51
C PHE A 3 -4.71 15.32 12.01
N THR A 4 -4.48 16.30 11.13
CA THR A 4 -4.64 16.11 9.67
C THR A 4 -3.69 15.05 9.09
N ARG A 5 -2.46 14.92 9.64
CA ARG A 5 -1.48 13.93 9.18
C ARG A 5 -1.83 12.50 9.63
N TRP A 6 -2.39 12.35 10.83
CA TRP A 6 -2.89 11.05 11.30
C TRP A 6 -4.04 10.56 10.40
N ILE A 7 -5.02 11.44 10.15
CA ILE A 7 -6.22 11.07 9.40
C ILE A 7 -5.89 10.55 7.99
N THR A 8 -4.98 11.18 7.26
CA THR A 8 -4.61 10.74 5.90
C THR A 8 -3.85 9.41 5.90
N HIS A 9 -3.02 9.15 6.91
CA HIS A 9 -2.29 7.89 7.02
C HIS A 9 -3.20 6.69 7.33
N PHE A 10 -4.25 6.90 8.12
CA PHE A 10 -5.27 5.86 8.39
C PHE A 10 -6.33 5.75 7.29
N CYS A 11 -6.61 6.83 6.58
CA CYS A 11 -7.59 6.85 5.48
C CYS A 11 -7.24 5.85 4.37
N ALA A 12 -5.99 5.84 3.91
CA ALA A 12 -5.55 4.95 2.83
C ALA A 12 -5.76 3.45 3.13
N PRO A 13 -5.32 2.89 4.27
CA PRO A 13 -5.52 1.47 4.58
C PRO A 13 -6.99 1.10 4.82
N ILE A 14 -7.76 1.97 5.49
CA ILE A 14 -9.20 1.75 5.70
C ILE A 14 -9.94 1.74 4.35
N PHE A 15 -9.66 2.71 3.48
CA PHE A 15 -10.27 2.75 2.15
C PHE A 15 -9.95 1.48 1.34
N LEU A 16 -8.69 1.02 1.38
CA LEU A 16 -8.27 -0.20 0.70
C LEU A 16 -9.01 -1.45 1.24
N LEU A 17 -9.16 -1.54 2.56
CA LEU A 17 -9.86 -2.64 3.23
C LEU A 17 -11.36 -2.66 2.88
N LEU A 18 -12.02 -1.50 2.93
CA LEU A 18 -13.43 -1.39 2.54
C LEU A 18 -13.61 -1.69 1.04
N ALA A 19 -12.71 -1.23 0.18
CA ALA A 19 -12.73 -1.53 -1.25
C ALA A 19 -12.63 -3.04 -1.50
N GLY A 20 -11.68 -3.73 -0.85
CA GLY A 20 -11.53 -5.18 -0.93
C GLY A 20 -12.76 -5.94 -0.42
N THR A 21 -13.32 -5.52 0.72
CA THR A 21 -14.51 -6.15 1.31
C THR A 21 -15.74 -5.97 0.40
N SER A 22 -15.90 -4.79 -0.20
CA SER A 22 -16.98 -4.52 -1.14
C SER A 22 -16.89 -5.40 -2.39
N ALA A 23 -15.68 -5.60 -2.93
CA ALA A 23 -15.46 -6.47 -4.07
C ALA A 23 -15.82 -7.94 -3.75
N TYR A 24 -15.46 -8.42 -2.55
CA TYR A 24 -15.81 -9.76 -2.10
C TYR A 24 -17.33 -9.97 -1.99
N LEU A 25 -18.05 -9.02 -1.38
CA LEU A 25 -19.52 -9.10 -1.26
C LEU A 25 -20.22 -9.04 -2.63
N ILE A 26 -19.70 -8.24 -3.56
CA ILE A 26 -20.26 -8.12 -4.91
C ILE A 26 -20.04 -9.40 -5.70
N THR A 27 -18.87 -10.04 -5.57
CA THR A 27 -18.57 -11.35 -6.17
C THR A 27 -19.54 -12.45 -5.72
N GLN A 28 -20.11 -12.38 -4.52
CA GLN A 28 -21.13 -13.34 -4.08
C GLN A 28 -22.50 -13.14 -4.75
N LYS A 29 -22.79 -11.94 -5.28
CA LYS A 29 -24.10 -11.59 -5.87
C LYS A 29 -24.08 -11.49 -7.39
N LYS A 30 -22.91 -11.40 -8.02
CA LYS A 30 -22.73 -11.12 -9.46
C LYS A 30 -21.62 -11.98 -10.05
N PRO A 31 -21.67 -12.29 -11.37
CA PRO A 31 -20.61 -13.05 -12.03
C PRO A 31 -19.27 -12.28 -12.00
N LEU A 32 -18.18 -12.98 -11.72
CA LEU A 32 -16.81 -12.44 -11.56
C LEU A 32 -16.38 -11.47 -12.68
N LYS A 33 -16.81 -11.76 -13.91
CA LYS A 33 -16.48 -10.97 -15.11
C LYS A 33 -17.08 -9.57 -15.10
N GLU A 34 -18.30 -9.42 -14.59
CA GLU A 34 -18.97 -8.11 -14.49
C GLU A 34 -18.32 -7.26 -13.39
N VAL A 35 -17.98 -7.89 -12.27
CA VAL A 35 -17.32 -7.24 -11.13
C VAL A 35 -15.94 -6.74 -11.54
N SER A 36 -15.13 -7.58 -12.17
CA SER A 36 -13.77 -7.20 -12.57
C SER A 36 -13.77 -6.04 -13.57
N LEU A 37 -14.67 -6.05 -14.57
CA LEU A 37 -14.78 -4.98 -15.57
C LEU A 37 -15.25 -3.66 -14.95
N PHE A 38 -16.14 -3.72 -13.95
CA PHE A 38 -16.61 -2.56 -13.22
C PHE A 38 -15.49 -1.91 -12.41
N LEU A 39 -14.70 -2.70 -11.66
CA LEU A 39 -13.54 -2.20 -10.92
C LEU A 39 -12.47 -1.64 -11.86
N LEU A 40 -12.19 -2.32 -12.98
CA LEU A 40 -11.16 -1.90 -13.93
C LEU A 40 -11.53 -0.57 -14.59
N LYS A 41 -12.77 -0.39 -15.05
CA LYS A 41 -13.23 0.89 -15.64
C LYS A 41 -13.08 2.05 -14.66
N ARG A 42 -13.41 1.85 -13.37
CA ARG A 42 -13.28 2.89 -12.33
C ARG A 42 -11.82 3.18 -11.99
N GLY A 43 -10.98 2.15 -11.87
CA GLY A 43 -9.55 2.31 -11.62
C GLY A 43 -8.83 3.03 -12.76
N ILE A 44 -9.08 2.63 -14.01
CA ILE A 44 -8.52 3.29 -15.20
C ILE A 44 -8.99 4.75 -15.29
N TRP A 45 -10.25 5.03 -14.95
CA TRP A 45 -10.81 6.37 -14.95
C TRP A 45 -10.12 7.27 -13.92
N LEU A 46 -9.85 6.77 -12.72
CA LEU A 46 -9.10 7.52 -11.68
C LEU A 46 -7.66 7.83 -12.12
N VAL A 47 -6.97 6.88 -12.73
CA VAL A 47 -5.62 7.09 -13.27
C VAL A 47 -5.64 8.15 -14.38
N PHE A 48 -6.61 8.08 -15.28
CA PHE A 48 -6.79 9.05 -16.36
C PHE A 48 -7.09 10.45 -15.83
N VAL A 49 -7.96 10.55 -14.82
CA VAL A 49 -8.27 11.80 -14.10
C VAL A 49 -7.02 12.39 -13.47
N GLU A 50 -6.17 11.61 -12.82
CA GLU A 50 -4.91 12.12 -12.26
C GLU A 50 -4.01 12.71 -13.36
N ILE A 51 -3.77 11.94 -14.43
CA ILE A 51 -2.90 12.37 -15.52
C ILE A 51 -3.45 13.62 -16.22
N ILE A 52 -4.76 13.79 -16.32
CA ILE A 52 -5.35 14.95 -17.00
C ILE A 52 -5.57 16.10 -16.03
N ILE A 53 -6.34 15.91 -14.97
CA ILE A 53 -6.76 17.00 -14.07
C ILE A 53 -5.61 17.49 -13.21
N ILE A 54 -4.79 16.60 -12.63
CA ILE A 54 -3.66 17.05 -11.79
C ILE A 54 -2.53 17.60 -12.64
N THR A 55 -2.13 16.93 -13.73
CA THR A 55 -1.10 17.47 -14.63
C THR A 55 -1.53 18.80 -15.23
N PHE A 56 -2.79 18.93 -15.68
CA PHE A 56 -3.29 20.18 -16.26
C PHE A 56 -3.52 21.27 -15.19
N GLY A 57 -4.02 20.90 -14.01
CA GLY A 57 -4.31 21.81 -12.92
C GLY A 57 -3.08 22.36 -12.21
N TRP A 58 -1.97 21.61 -12.20
CA TRP A 58 -0.70 22.09 -11.66
C TRP A 58 0.17 22.81 -12.69
N THR A 59 0.22 22.31 -13.94
CA THR A 59 1.32 22.70 -14.81
C THR A 59 1.08 23.98 -15.60
N PHE A 60 -0.10 24.28 -16.18
CA PHE A 60 -0.34 25.44 -17.11
C PHE A 60 0.82 25.76 -18.11
N ASN A 61 1.77 24.83 -18.29
CA ASN A 61 3.04 24.92 -18.99
C ASN A 61 3.54 23.48 -19.24
N PRO A 62 3.69 23.06 -20.51
CA PRO A 62 3.88 21.67 -20.97
C PRO A 62 5.29 21.09 -20.71
N LEU A 63 5.99 21.55 -19.67
CA LEU A 63 7.29 21.00 -19.27
C LEU A 63 7.11 20.03 -18.11
N PHE A 64 6.98 18.76 -18.50
CA PHE A 64 6.96 17.55 -17.67
C PHE A 64 8.21 17.42 -16.77
N ASN A 65 8.37 18.26 -15.74
CA ASN A 65 9.52 18.17 -14.84
C ASN A 65 9.21 17.45 -13.53
N VAL A 66 7.93 17.44 -13.06
CA VAL A 66 7.56 16.77 -11.81
C VAL A 66 6.21 16.05 -11.95
N LEU A 67 6.24 14.73 -12.18
CA LEU A 67 5.07 13.87 -12.05
C LEU A 67 4.87 13.55 -10.56
N ILE A 68 4.06 14.35 -9.85
CA ILE A 68 3.67 14.02 -8.48
C ILE A 68 2.57 12.94 -8.56
N LEU A 69 2.98 11.68 -8.44
CA LEU A 69 2.07 10.54 -8.33
C LEU A 69 1.48 10.53 -6.92
N GLN A 70 0.30 11.12 -6.72
CA GLN A 70 -0.35 11.17 -5.42
C GLN A 70 -1.04 9.85 -5.05
N VAL A 71 -1.65 9.84 -3.86
CA VAL A 71 -2.38 8.69 -3.30
C VAL A 71 -3.49 8.18 -4.24
N ILE A 72 -4.11 9.05 -5.06
CA ILE A 72 -5.11 8.65 -6.06
C ILE A 72 -4.55 7.61 -7.04
N TRP A 73 -3.29 7.78 -7.47
CA TRP A 73 -2.65 6.86 -8.40
C TRP A 73 -2.41 5.49 -7.78
N ALA A 74 -1.92 5.47 -6.53
CA ALA A 74 -1.73 4.24 -5.77
C ALA A 74 -3.06 3.47 -5.55
N ILE A 75 -4.14 4.20 -5.27
CA ILE A 75 -5.49 3.63 -5.13
C ILE A 75 -5.99 3.08 -6.48
N GLY A 76 -5.78 3.82 -7.57
CA GLY A 76 -6.17 3.41 -8.92
C GLY A 76 -5.51 2.09 -9.33
N ILE A 77 -4.19 1.97 -9.14
CA ILE A 77 -3.45 0.74 -9.44
C ILE A 77 -3.90 -0.41 -8.56
N SER A 78 -4.16 -0.16 -7.28
CA SER A 78 -4.61 -1.22 -6.37
C SER A 78 -5.97 -1.81 -6.80
N MET A 79 -6.91 -0.99 -7.30
CA MET A 79 -8.18 -1.50 -7.84
C MET A 79 -8.01 -2.31 -9.12
N ILE A 80 -7.08 -1.91 -9.99
CA ILE A 80 -6.74 -2.65 -11.21
C ILE A 80 -6.11 -4.00 -10.85
N LEU A 81 -5.17 -4.00 -9.91
CA LEU A 81 -4.51 -5.21 -9.41
C LEU A 81 -5.53 -6.18 -8.81
N LEU A 82 -6.48 -5.67 -8.01
CA LEU A 82 -7.55 -6.49 -7.42
C LEU A 82 -8.45 -7.11 -8.48
N SER A 83 -8.76 -6.38 -9.57
CA SER A 83 -9.53 -6.90 -10.70
C SER A 83 -8.84 -8.10 -11.36
N PHE A 84 -7.51 -8.07 -11.46
CA PHE A 84 -6.73 -9.19 -11.99
C PHE A 84 -6.63 -10.35 -10.98
N ILE A 85 -6.40 -10.06 -9.70
CA ILE A 85 -6.30 -11.05 -8.62
C ILE A 85 -7.60 -11.86 -8.47
N ILE A 86 -8.76 -11.29 -8.78
CA ILE A 86 -10.06 -11.96 -8.62
C ILE A 86 -10.24 -13.19 -9.54
N TYR A 87 -9.50 -13.23 -10.65
CA TYR A 87 -9.47 -14.39 -11.55
C TYR A 87 -8.61 -15.54 -11.02
N LEU A 88 -7.78 -15.28 -10.01
CA LEU A 88 -6.81 -16.24 -9.50
C LEU A 88 -7.44 -17.07 -8.36
N PRO A 89 -7.37 -18.42 -8.40
CA PRO A 89 -7.97 -19.26 -7.37
C PRO A 89 -7.33 -19.00 -5.99
N PHE A 90 -8.16 -19.03 -4.94
CA PHE A 90 -7.79 -18.76 -3.54
C PHE A 90 -6.53 -19.51 -3.07
N ARG A 91 -6.26 -20.69 -3.63
CA ARG A 91 -5.07 -21.50 -3.34
C ARG A 91 -3.76 -20.76 -3.63
N ILE A 92 -3.68 -19.97 -4.70
CA ILE A 92 -2.47 -19.25 -5.07
C ILE A 92 -2.24 -18.07 -4.12
N ILE A 93 -3.31 -17.38 -3.74
CA ILE A 93 -3.26 -16.26 -2.79
C ILE A 93 -2.80 -16.77 -1.41
N PHE A 94 -3.30 -17.93 -0.97
CA PHE A 94 -2.86 -18.56 0.28
C PHE A 94 -1.39 -18.98 0.22
N LEU A 95 -0.95 -19.59 -0.88
CA LEU A 95 0.45 -19.96 -1.08
C LEU A 95 1.39 -18.75 -1.04
N ILE A 96 1.01 -17.64 -1.70
CA ILE A 96 1.81 -16.40 -1.68
C ILE A 96 1.96 -15.86 -0.25
N GLY A 97 0.87 -15.86 0.53
CA GLY A 97 0.90 -15.37 1.92
C GLY A 97 1.79 -16.23 2.81
N VAL A 98 1.66 -17.55 2.73
CA VAL A 98 2.50 -18.50 3.47
C VAL A 98 3.97 -18.38 3.07
N LEU A 99 4.24 -18.26 1.77
CA LEU A 99 5.60 -18.07 1.25
C LEU A 99 6.24 -16.79 1.80
N ILE A 100 5.47 -15.70 1.88
CA ILE A 100 5.94 -14.42 2.45
C ILE A 100 6.23 -14.56 3.95
N ILE A 101 5.37 -15.22 4.73
CA ILE A 101 5.58 -15.43 6.18
C ILE A 101 6.83 -16.27 6.45
N ILE A 102 6.99 -17.36 5.70
CA ILE A 102 8.15 -18.24 5.82
C ILE A 102 9.42 -17.49 5.38
N GLY A 103 9.38 -16.81 4.25
CA GLY A 103 10.49 -16.01 3.76
C GLY A 103 10.92 -14.95 4.76
N HIS A 104 9.96 -14.22 5.35
CA HIS A 104 10.23 -13.25 6.39
C HIS A 104 10.86 -13.89 7.62
N ASN A 105 10.31 -15.00 8.13
CA ASN A 105 10.86 -15.70 9.29
C ASN A 105 12.28 -16.23 9.05
N LEU A 106 12.60 -16.73 7.85
CA LEU A 106 13.96 -17.16 7.53
C LEU A 106 14.93 -15.97 7.46
N LEU A 107 14.50 -14.87 6.84
CA LEU A 107 15.33 -13.68 6.70
C LEU A 107 15.57 -13.03 8.07
N ASP A 108 14.54 -12.86 8.89
CA ASP A 108 14.66 -12.33 10.26
C ASP A 108 15.55 -13.22 11.13
N TYR A 109 15.36 -14.54 11.07
CA TYR A 109 16.21 -15.48 11.82
C TYR A 109 17.68 -15.36 11.42
N SER A 110 17.96 -15.20 10.13
CA SER A 110 19.34 -15.02 9.63
C SER A 110 19.96 -13.68 10.05
N ILE A 111 19.17 -12.60 10.08
CA ILE A 111 19.62 -11.26 10.50
C ILE A 111 19.81 -11.18 12.03
N ILE A 112 18.93 -11.80 12.82
CA ILE A 112 19.07 -11.87 14.29
C ILE A 112 20.30 -12.70 14.68
N LYS A 113 20.55 -13.81 13.97
CA LYS A 113 21.73 -14.65 14.23
C LYS A 113 23.05 -13.93 13.93
N THR A 114 23.09 -13.05 12.92
CA THR A 114 24.26 -12.21 12.62
C THR A 114 24.39 -11.00 13.55
N ALA A 115 23.27 -10.42 14.02
CA ALA A 115 23.27 -9.30 14.98
C ALA A 115 23.67 -9.70 16.42
N LEU A 116 23.57 -10.99 16.78
CA LEU A 116 24.09 -11.50 18.07
C LEU A 116 25.63 -11.64 18.03
N GLN A 117 26.19 -12.05 16.89
CA GLN A 117 27.63 -12.34 16.77
C GLN A 117 28.48 -11.09 16.48
N GLY A 118 27.87 -9.96 16.08
CA GLY A 118 28.53 -8.68 15.83
C GLY A 118 27.78 -7.53 16.49
N ASP A 119 28.36 -7.02 17.57
CA ASP A 119 28.14 -5.72 18.21
C ASP A 119 26.70 -5.34 18.61
N SER A 120 26.47 -5.38 19.93
CA SER A 120 25.27 -4.96 20.68
C SER A 120 24.83 -3.49 20.49
N CYS A 121 25.37 -2.78 19.50
CA CYS A 121 25.16 -1.34 19.29
C CYS A 121 24.24 -0.98 18.10
N GLN A 122 23.80 -1.94 17.27
CA GLN A 122 22.87 -1.66 16.14
C GLN A 122 21.39 -1.91 16.45
N ILE A 123 21.06 -2.44 17.63
CA ILE A 123 19.70 -2.89 17.98
C ILE A 123 18.71 -1.72 18.16
N LEU A 124 19.17 -0.46 18.26
CA LEU A 124 18.32 0.71 18.48
C LEU A 124 17.88 1.47 17.21
N SER A 125 18.29 1.07 15.99
CA SER A 125 17.94 1.81 14.76
C SER A 125 16.75 1.24 13.98
N ILE A 126 16.23 0.06 14.36
CA ILE A 126 15.19 -0.65 13.59
C ILE A 126 13.76 -0.32 14.08
N SER A 127 13.60 0.51 15.12
CA SER A 127 12.30 0.96 15.61
C SER A 127 12.00 2.45 15.35
N PRO A 128 11.76 2.91 14.10
CA PRO A 128 11.22 4.26 13.89
C PRO A 128 9.68 4.29 13.83
N ILE A 129 8.98 3.15 13.90
CA ILE A 129 7.53 3.10 13.65
C ILE A 129 6.65 3.43 14.87
N PHE A 130 7.19 3.50 16.09
CA PHE A 130 6.35 3.66 17.29
C PHE A 130 6.92 4.57 18.40
N LEU A 131 7.49 5.72 18.04
CA LEU A 131 7.80 6.77 19.03
C LEU A 131 7.10 8.07 18.65
N PRO A 132 5.99 8.45 19.32
CA PRO A 132 5.53 9.83 19.27
C PRO A 132 6.62 10.74 19.82
N MET A 133 6.76 11.85 19.14
CA MET A 133 7.78 12.88 19.28
C MET A 133 7.63 13.60 20.64
N ASN A 134 8.12 13.03 21.75
CA ASN A 134 8.41 13.74 23.01
C ASN A 134 9.17 12.88 24.04
N LEU A 135 10.23 13.44 24.63
CA LEU A 135 11.23 12.85 25.57
C LEU A 135 12.18 11.81 24.92
N ALA A 136 13.51 11.92 24.95
CA ALA A 136 14.39 12.73 25.77
C ALA A 136 15.71 13.09 25.02
N PRO A 137 16.34 14.23 25.37
CA PRO A 137 17.71 14.56 24.97
C PRO A 137 18.73 13.72 25.78
N THR A 138 20.01 13.79 25.40
CA THR A 138 21.20 13.22 26.10
C THR A 138 21.22 11.68 26.14
N ILE A 139 21.84 11.01 25.15
CA ILE A 139 23.27 10.56 25.08
C ILE A 139 23.60 9.52 26.17
N CYS A 140 24.50 8.59 25.81
CA CYS A 140 25.41 7.85 26.70
C CYS A 140 25.71 8.51 28.05
#